data_AF-A0A3N5VPW5-F1
#
_entry.id   AF-A0A3N5VPW5-F1
#
_cell.length_a   1.000
_cell.length_b   1.000
_cell.length_c   1.000
_cell.angle_alpha   90.00
_cell.angle_beta   90.00
_cell.angle_gamma   90.00
#
_symmetry.space_group_name_H-M   'P 1'
#
loop_
_entity.id
_entity.type
_entity.pdbx_description
1 polymer ?
#
loop_
_entity_poly.entity_id
_entity_poly.type
_entity_poly.pdbx_seq_one_letter_code
_entity_poly.pdbx_strand_id
1 'polypeptide(L)'
;MPTPIRPPVRPTAKPGIRPTARPGIAVGKAGPAVKFSDKLTDSLNDITGMIEEHKSMIDSIQEIALELTNSIGTLHTLTVKYAGIANNILDGLLPIAKGLPIIPKNILDMLIKLESITQKIIDSNAMTAKTISDVQIGLKTGDVNRLKSHAGELQNVTRQLTAMLPK
;
A
#
# COMPACT_ATOMS: atom_id res chain seq x y z
N MET A 1 -11.32 -10.82 29.54
CA MET A 1 -12.76 -10.95 29.22
C MET A 1 -13.52 -9.83 29.95
N PRO A 2 -14.55 -9.25 29.32
CA PRO A 2 -15.02 -7.88 29.57
C PRO A 2 -16.03 -7.78 30.74
N THR A 3 -16.02 -6.63 31.41
CA THR A 3 -17.05 -6.17 32.35
C THR A 3 -18.30 -5.71 31.62
N PRO A 4 -19.52 -6.04 32.08
CA PRO A 4 -20.76 -5.56 31.48
C PRO A 4 -21.20 -4.22 32.10
N ILE A 5 -21.42 -3.21 31.26
CA ILE A 5 -21.98 -1.91 31.63
C ILE A 5 -23.50 -2.01 31.66
N ARG A 6 -24.08 -1.62 32.81
CA ARG A 6 -25.51 -1.60 33.12
C ARG A 6 -26.20 -0.39 32.46
N PRO A 7 -27.43 -0.51 31.90
CA PRO A 7 -28.15 0.61 31.29
C PRO A 7 -28.88 1.47 32.35
N PRO A 8 -29.04 2.80 32.15
CA PRO A 8 -29.83 3.63 33.05
C PRO A 8 -31.34 3.59 32.77
N VAL A 9 -32.06 3.76 33.87
CA VAL A 9 -33.49 3.60 34.14
C VAL A 9 -34.37 4.64 33.44
N ARG A 10 -35.54 4.20 32.97
CA ARG A 10 -36.65 5.04 32.45
C ARG A 10 -37.59 5.46 33.60
N PRO A 11 -38.10 6.71 33.65
CA PRO A 11 -39.25 7.03 34.49
C PRO A 11 -40.58 7.01 33.70
N THR A 12 -41.53 6.22 34.19
CA THR A 12 -43.00 6.32 34.01
C THR A 12 -43.56 6.96 35.31
N ALA A 13 -44.60 7.79 35.43
CA ALA A 13 -45.83 8.02 34.67
C ALA A 13 -46.54 9.37 35.05
N LYS A 14 -47.54 9.71 34.23
CA LYS A 14 -48.62 10.77 34.18
C LYS A 14 -49.52 10.95 35.45
N PRO A 15 -50.67 11.71 35.45
CA PRO A 15 -51.16 12.91 34.72
C PRO A 15 -51.85 14.00 35.62
N GLY A 16 -52.08 15.21 35.09
CA GLY A 16 -53.06 16.18 35.64
C GLY A 16 -53.77 16.97 34.52
N ILE A 17 -55.10 17.07 34.57
CA ILE A 17 -55.99 17.66 33.55
C ILE A 17 -56.75 18.86 34.16
N ARG A 18 -56.67 20.06 33.57
CA ARG A 18 -57.83 20.87 33.08
C ARG A 18 -57.42 22.26 32.56
N PRO A 19 -58.26 22.92 31.73
CA PRO A 19 -57.83 23.81 30.65
C PRO A 19 -58.19 25.29 30.87
N THR A 20 -57.37 26.21 30.34
CA THR A 20 -57.77 27.61 30.11
C THR A 20 -57.09 28.20 28.86
N ALA A 21 -57.93 28.56 27.88
CA ALA A 21 -57.83 29.64 26.87
C ALA A 21 -56.52 29.87 26.05
N ARG A 22 -56.68 29.82 24.71
CA ARG A 22 -55.83 30.43 23.65
C ARG A 22 -55.91 31.98 23.69
N PRO A 23 -55.15 32.75 22.87
CA PRO A 23 -53.85 32.53 22.23
C PRO A 23 -52.90 33.74 22.46
N GLY A 24 -51.74 33.52 23.08
CA GLY A 24 -50.64 34.47 23.02
C GLY A 24 -49.66 34.05 21.93
N ILE A 25 -49.53 34.83 20.85
CA ILE A 25 -48.41 34.70 19.92
C ILE A 25 -47.16 35.06 20.71
N ALA A 26 -46.53 34.05 21.33
CA ALA A 26 -45.14 34.17 21.73
C ALA A 26 -44.36 34.22 20.43
N VAL A 27 -44.01 35.44 20.01
CA VAL A 27 -42.98 35.70 19.02
C VAL A 27 -41.80 34.82 19.41
N GLY A 28 -41.60 33.74 18.65
CA GLY A 28 -40.42 32.91 18.79
C GLY A 28 -39.25 33.85 18.75
N LYS A 29 -38.50 33.92 19.84
CA LYS A 29 -37.25 34.68 19.90
C LYS A 29 -36.46 34.18 18.70
N ALA A 30 -36.34 35.01 17.66
CA ALA A 30 -35.57 34.66 16.49
C ALA A 30 -34.21 34.25 17.03
N GLY A 31 -33.88 32.95 16.92
CA GLY A 31 -32.56 32.47 17.26
C GLY A 31 -31.55 33.34 16.52
N PRO A 32 -30.33 33.54 17.07
CA PRO A 32 -29.36 34.45 16.48
C PRO A 32 -29.28 34.16 14.98
N ALA A 33 -29.59 35.15 14.15
CA ALA A 33 -29.54 34.99 12.71
C ALA A 33 -28.09 34.65 12.35
N VAL A 34 -27.83 33.37 12.11
CA VAL A 34 -26.51 32.88 11.69
C VAL A 34 -26.21 33.57 10.37
N LYS A 35 -25.24 34.48 10.41
CA LYS A 35 -24.84 35.20 9.21
C LYS A 35 -24.18 34.20 8.27
N PHE A 36 -24.58 34.25 7.00
CA PHE A 36 -24.00 33.40 5.96
C PHE A 36 -22.47 33.55 5.87
N SER A 37 -21.94 34.74 6.16
CA SER A 37 -20.51 35.00 6.27
C SER A 37 -19.82 34.12 7.31
N ASP A 38 -20.42 33.95 8.48
CA ASP A 38 -19.80 33.22 9.60
C ASP A 38 -19.74 31.73 9.25
N LYS A 39 -20.82 31.18 8.66
CA LYS A 39 -20.83 29.81 8.13
C LYS A 39 -19.85 29.58 6.99
N LEU A 40 -19.67 30.57 6.11
CA LEU A 40 -18.71 30.49 5.01
C LEU A 40 -17.27 30.50 5.56
N THR A 41 -16.98 31.36 6.53
CA THR A 41 -15.68 31.41 7.20
C THR A 41 -15.38 30.12 7.96
N ASP A 42 -16.36 29.57 8.69
CA ASP A 42 -16.21 28.28 9.37
C ASP A 42 -15.93 27.15 8.36
N SER A 43 -16.68 27.11 7.24
CA SER A 43 -16.46 26.11 6.20
C SER A 43 -15.08 26.23 5.53
N LEU A 44 -14.56 27.46 5.35
CA LEU A 44 -13.22 27.67 4.82
C LEU A 44 -12.15 27.21 5.79
N ASN A 45 -12.32 27.47 7.09
CA ASN A 45 -11.41 26.99 8.12
C ASN A 45 -11.41 25.46 8.21
N ASP A 46 -12.58 24.82 8.10
CA ASP A 46 -12.72 23.36 8.06
C ASP A 46 -12.03 22.77 6.82
N ILE A 47 -12.20 23.39 5.64
CA ILE A 47 -11.49 22.98 4.41
C ILE A 47 -9.98 23.12 4.58
N THR A 48 -9.51 24.22 5.16
CA THR A 48 -8.08 24.41 5.44
C THR A 48 -7.54 23.36 6.40
N GLY A 49 -8.28 23.04 7.46
CA GLY A 49 -7.90 21.96 8.40
C GLY A 49 -7.82 20.60 7.71
N MET A 50 -8.83 20.27 6.89
CA MET A 50 -8.88 19.02 6.13
C MET A 50 -7.73 18.92 5.11
N ILE A 51 -7.36 20.04 4.46
CA ILE A 51 -6.21 20.08 3.54
C ILE A 51 -4.90 19.77 4.27
N GLU A 52 -4.68 20.30 5.47
CA GLU A 52 -3.45 20.04 6.22
C GLU A 52 -3.38 18.59 6.72
N GLU A 53 -4.50 18.01 7.17
CA GLU A 53 -4.57 16.57 7.50
C GLU A 53 -4.29 15.69 6.28
N HIS A 54 -4.91 16.00 5.13
CA HIS A 54 -4.66 15.26 3.90
C HIS A 54 -3.22 15.37 3.42
N LYS A 55 -2.58 16.54 3.56
CA LYS A 55 -1.16 16.73 3.27
C LYS A 55 -0.30 15.84 4.16
N SER A 56 -0.51 15.88 5.48
CA SER A 56 0.24 15.04 6.42
C SER A 56 0.08 13.54 6.12
N MET A 57 -1.12 13.11 5.73
CA MET A 57 -1.36 11.74 5.30
C MET A 57 -0.62 11.41 3.98
N ILE A 58 -0.64 12.29 2.98
CA ILE A 58 0.08 12.10 1.71
C ILE A 58 1.58 12.00 1.94
N ASP A 59 2.15 12.87 2.78
CA ASP A 59 3.57 12.85 3.14
C ASP A 59 3.93 11.50 3.80
N SER A 60 3.08 11.01 4.72
CA SER A 60 3.27 9.70 5.37
C SER A 60 3.21 8.55 4.36
N ILE A 61 2.27 8.57 3.41
CA ILE A 61 2.17 7.56 2.35
C ILE A 61 3.43 7.57 1.48
N GLN A 62 3.94 8.76 1.14
CA GLN A 62 5.15 8.90 0.33
C GLN A 62 6.38 8.38 1.06
N GLU A 63 6.53 8.66 2.35
CA GLU A 63 7.63 8.17 3.17
C GLU A 63 7.63 6.64 3.26
N ILE A 64 6.47 6.05 3.58
CA ILE A 64 6.29 4.59 3.63
C ILE A 64 6.58 3.98 2.25
N ALA A 65 6.09 4.58 1.17
CA ALA A 65 6.32 4.09 -0.18
C ALA A 65 7.83 4.13 -0.55
N LEU A 66 8.57 5.15 -0.10
CA LEU A 66 10.02 5.23 -0.29
C LEU A 66 10.76 4.15 0.49
N GLU A 67 10.39 3.92 1.76
CA GLU A 67 10.99 2.88 2.58
C GLU A 67 10.70 1.47 2.04
N LEU A 68 9.47 1.22 1.59
CA LEU A 68 9.10 -0.03 0.91
C LEU A 68 9.88 -0.22 -0.39
N THR A 69 10.02 0.82 -1.20
CA THR A 69 10.76 0.77 -2.46
C THR A 69 12.25 0.49 -2.21
N ASN A 70 12.84 1.13 -1.19
CA ASN A 70 14.21 0.84 -0.74
C ASN A 70 14.36 -0.62 -0.29
N SER A 71 13.43 -1.11 0.54
CA SER A 71 13.42 -2.49 1.03
C SER A 71 13.35 -3.50 -0.12
N ILE A 72 12.48 -3.26 -1.10
CA ILE A 72 12.37 -4.08 -2.32
C ILE A 72 13.68 -4.05 -3.09
N GLY A 73 14.32 -2.89 -3.24
CA GLY A 73 15.61 -2.76 -3.92
C GLY A 73 16.73 -3.53 -3.24
N THR A 74 16.81 -3.49 -1.91
CA THR A 74 17.76 -4.31 -1.13
C THR A 74 17.49 -5.80 -1.32
N LEU A 75 16.25 -6.25 -1.18
CA LEU A 75 15.88 -7.65 -1.35
C LEU A 75 16.23 -8.13 -2.76
N HIS A 76 15.86 -7.37 -3.79
CA HIS A 76 16.15 -7.71 -5.18
C HIS A 76 17.66 -7.84 -5.43
N THR A 77 18.45 -6.89 -4.93
CA THR A 77 19.92 -6.94 -5.04
C THR A 77 20.50 -8.20 -4.40
N LEU A 78 20.02 -8.57 -3.20
CA LEU A 78 20.42 -9.81 -2.54
C LEU A 78 20.02 -11.03 -3.36
N THR A 79 18.77 -11.09 -3.85
CA THR A 79 18.28 -12.18 -4.68
C THR A 79 19.12 -12.36 -5.95
N VAL A 80 19.45 -11.29 -6.67
CA VAL A 80 20.31 -11.35 -7.85
C VAL A 80 21.71 -11.83 -7.49
N LYS A 81 22.29 -11.35 -6.39
CA LYS A 81 23.61 -11.79 -5.93
C LYS A 81 23.65 -13.29 -5.64
N TYR A 82 22.65 -13.81 -4.92
CA TYR A 82 22.57 -15.24 -4.63
C TYR A 82 22.25 -16.07 -5.87
N ALA A 83 21.41 -15.58 -6.79
CA ALA A 83 21.16 -16.21 -8.07
C ALA A 83 22.45 -16.31 -8.91
N GLY A 84 23.29 -15.26 -8.92
CA GLY A 84 24.60 -15.28 -9.57
C GLY A 84 25.55 -16.32 -8.98
N ILE A 85 25.62 -16.44 -7.64
CA ILE A 85 26.42 -17.48 -6.98
C ILE A 85 25.92 -18.88 -7.36
N ALA A 86 24.60 -19.10 -7.33
CA ALA A 86 24.00 -20.37 -7.71
C ALA A 86 24.27 -20.71 -9.19
N ASN A 87 24.16 -19.73 -10.10
CA ASN A 87 24.47 -19.92 -11.52
C ASN A 87 25.92 -20.34 -11.73
N ASN A 88 26.89 -19.63 -11.12
CA ASN A 88 28.30 -19.98 -11.22
C ASN A 88 28.61 -21.40 -10.71
N ILE A 89 27.93 -21.85 -9.66
CA ILE A 89 28.04 -23.22 -9.14
C ILE A 89 27.47 -24.22 -10.16
N LEU A 90 26.30 -23.92 -10.73
CA LEU A 90 25.64 -24.76 -11.73
C LEU A 90 26.47 -24.85 -13.01
N ASP A 91 27.06 -23.76 -13.49
CA ASP A 91 27.95 -23.73 -14.66
C ASP A 91 29.15 -24.67 -14.50
N GLY A 92 29.70 -24.79 -13.28
CA GLY A 92 30.77 -25.72 -12.95
C GLY A 92 30.32 -27.16 -12.77
N LEU A 93 29.15 -27.38 -12.17
CA LEU A 93 28.65 -28.73 -11.82
C LEU A 93 27.92 -29.43 -12.97
N LEU A 94 27.17 -28.70 -13.81
CA LEU A 94 26.36 -29.27 -14.90
C LEU A 94 27.19 -30.07 -15.92
N PRO A 95 28.38 -29.62 -16.38
CA PRO A 95 29.21 -30.40 -17.30
C PRO A 95 29.67 -31.72 -16.69
N ILE A 96 30.05 -31.71 -15.41
CA ILE A 96 30.45 -32.91 -14.66
C ILE A 96 29.25 -33.86 -14.53
N ALA A 97 28.09 -33.31 -14.21
CA ALA A 97 26.87 -34.08 -14.04
C ALA A 97 26.41 -34.73 -15.36
N LYS A 98 26.51 -34.01 -16.48
CA LYS A 98 26.21 -34.53 -17.83
C LYS A 98 27.21 -35.61 -18.29
N GLY A 99 28.45 -35.56 -17.80
CA GLY A 99 29.51 -36.51 -18.13
C GLY A 99 29.44 -37.85 -17.37
N LEU A 100 28.60 -37.95 -16.33
CA LEU A 100 28.50 -39.14 -15.49
C LEU A 100 27.27 -40.00 -15.88
N PRO A 101 27.46 -41.27 -16.31
CA PRO A 101 26.35 -42.12 -16.76
C PRO A 101 25.41 -42.59 -15.62
N ILE A 102 25.75 -42.31 -14.36
CA ILE A 102 25.03 -42.78 -13.17
C ILE A 102 24.02 -41.73 -12.65
N ILE A 103 24.03 -40.49 -13.17
CA ILE A 103 23.15 -39.43 -12.63
C ILE A 103 21.70 -39.63 -13.07
N PRO A 104 20.75 -39.73 -12.13
CA PRO A 104 19.33 -39.79 -12.42
C PRO A 104 18.84 -38.56 -13.22
N LYS A 105 18.03 -38.79 -14.27
CA LYS A 105 17.51 -37.73 -15.15
C LYS A 105 16.77 -36.62 -14.39
N ASN A 106 16.04 -36.96 -13.33
CA ASN A 106 15.33 -36.01 -12.49
C ASN A 106 16.26 -35.01 -11.77
N ILE A 107 17.48 -35.44 -11.41
CA ILE A 107 18.48 -34.54 -10.80
C ILE A 107 19.06 -33.62 -11.86
N LEU A 108 19.36 -34.15 -13.05
CA LEU A 108 19.84 -33.36 -14.17
C LEU A 108 18.83 -32.28 -14.59
N ASP A 109 17.56 -32.66 -14.73
CA ASP A 109 16.46 -31.75 -15.05
C ASP A 109 16.27 -30.69 -13.97
N MET A 110 16.47 -31.03 -12.70
CA MET A 110 16.43 -30.06 -11.60
C MET A 110 17.56 -29.04 -11.73
N LEU A 111 18.79 -29.47 -12.00
CA LEU A 111 19.94 -28.56 -12.18
C LEU A 111 19.73 -27.61 -13.37
N ILE A 112 19.22 -28.12 -14.50
CA ILE A 112 18.90 -27.30 -15.68
C ILE A 112 17.77 -26.30 -15.37
N LYS A 113 16.74 -26.71 -14.62
CA LYS A 113 15.67 -25.80 -14.19
C LYS A 113 16.18 -24.71 -13.25
N LEU A 114 17.05 -25.07 -12.32
CA LEU A 114 17.68 -24.12 -11.40
C LEU A 114 18.51 -23.09 -12.17
N GLU A 115 19.33 -23.52 -13.13
CA GLU A 115 20.11 -22.65 -14.02
C GLU A 115 19.20 -21.69 -14.79
N SER A 116 18.10 -22.21 -15.37
CA SER A 116 17.13 -21.37 -16.08
C SER A 116 16.48 -20.32 -15.19
N ILE A 117 16.14 -20.66 -13.95
CA ILE A 117 15.52 -19.72 -12.99
C ILE A 117 16.56 -18.69 -12.53
N THR A 118 17.77 -19.11 -12.18
CA THR A 118 18.84 -18.19 -11.74
C THR A 118 19.21 -17.21 -12.85
N GLN A 119 19.32 -17.69 -14.09
CA GLN A 119 19.61 -16.83 -15.24
C GLN A 119 18.50 -15.81 -15.47
N LYS A 120 17.23 -16.22 -15.42
CA LYS A 120 16.09 -15.29 -15.54
C LYS A 120 16.10 -14.18 -14.47
N ILE A 121 16.47 -14.52 -13.23
CA ILE A 121 16.62 -13.53 -12.15
C ILE A 121 17.75 -12.55 -12.48
N ILE A 122 18.92 -13.05 -12.91
CA ILE A 122 20.08 -12.23 -13.28
C ILE A 122 19.74 -11.31 -14.45
N ASP A 123 19.11 -11.82 -15.50
CA ASP A 123 18.73 -11.07 -16.70
C ASP A 123 17.73 -9.94 -16.37
N SER A 124 16.84 -10.17 -15.40
CA SER A 124 15.85 -9.18 -14.96
C SER A 124 16.42 -8.05 -14.09
N ASN A 125 17.68 -8.17 -13.63
CA ASN A 125 18.28 -7.25 -12.68
C ASN A 125 18.31 -5.80 -13.17
N ALA A 126 18.83 -5.57 -14.37
CA ALA A 126 18.99 -4.23 -14.91
C ALA A 126 17.65 -3.50 -15.05
N MET A 127 16.62 -4.20 -15.54
CA MET A 127 15.28 -3.65 -15.70
C MET A 127 14.66 -3.34 -14.34
N THR A 128 14.72 -4.29 -13.39
CA THR A 128 14.14 -4.14 -12.07
C THR A 128 14.81 -3.02 -11.27
N ALA A 129 16.14 -2.95 -11.29
CA ALA A 129 16.91 -1.88 -10.65
C ALA A 129 16.56 -0.50 -11.21
N LYS A 130 16.40 -0.40 -12.54
CA LYS A 130 15.95 0.84 -13.19
C LYS A 130 14.55 1.24 -12.72
N THR A 131 13.58 0.31 -12.76
CA THR A 131 12.21 0.57 -12.31
C THR A 131 12.15 1.00 -10.85
N ILE A 132 12.93 0.39 -9.96
CA ILE A 132 13.05 0.80 -8.54
C ILE A 132 13.57 2.24 -8.45
N SER A 133 14.62 2.57 -9.19
CA SER A 133 15.19 3.93 -9.19
C SER A 133 14.20 4.96 -9.70
N ASP A 134 13.50 4.66 -10.78
CA ASP A 134 12.50 5.54 -11.39
C ASP A 134 11.32 5.79 -10.43
N VAL A 135 10.88 4.76 -9.68
CA VAL A 135 9.84 4.87 -8.64
C VAL A 135 10.33 5.72 -7.47
N GLN A 136 11.56 5.53 -6.99
CA GLN A 136 12.13 6.38 -5.94
C GLN A 136 12.19 7.85 -6.35
N ILE A 137 12.58 8.13 -7.60
CA ILE A 137 12.63 9.49 -8.13
C ILE A 137 11.21 10.06 -8.20
N GLY A 138 10.25 9.33 -8.77
CA GLY A 138 8.86 9.76 -8.86
C GLY A 138 8.22 10.05 -7.50
N LEU A 139 8.50 9.24 -6.49
CA LEU A 139 8.04 9.45 -5.12
C LEU A 139 8.69 10.70 -4.52
N LYS A 140 10.01 10.88 -4.64
CA LYS A 140 10.73 12.05 -4.10
C LYS A 140 10.30 13.38 -4.73
N THR A 141 9.97 13.38 -6.02
CA THR A 141 9.59 14.60 -6.75
C THR A 141 8.09 14.85 -6.77
N GLY A 142 7.27 13.94 -6.21
CA GLY A 142 5.81 14.03 -6.30
C GLY A 142 5.27 13.95 -7.74
N ASP A 143 6.03 13.37 -8.67
CA ASP A 143 5.65 13.32 -10.09
C ASP A 143 4.71 12.14 -10.34
N VAL A 144 3.41 12.43 -10.25
CA VAL A 144 2.34 11.44 -10.41
C VAL A 144 2.29 10.84 -11.82
N ASN A 145 2.73 11.59 -12.85
CA ASN A 145 2.75 11.09 -14.23
C ASN A 145 3.87 10.06 -14.42
N ARG A 146 5.04 10.30 -13.82
CA ARG A 146 6.12 9.31 -13.74
C ARG A 146 5.67 8.08 -12.94
N LEU A 147 5.08 8.26 -11.76
CA LEU A 147 4.59 7.14 -10.96
C LEU A 147 3.56 6.28 -11.71
N LYS A 148 2.65 6.91 -12.45
CA LYS A 148 1.64 6.21 -13.25
C LYS A 148 2.25 5.45 -14.44
N SER A 149 3.26 6.01 -15.09
CA SER A 149 4.00 5.34 -16.16
C SER A 149 4.75 4.11 -15.62
N HIS A 150 5.47 4.27 -14.50
CA HIS A 150 6.28 3.20 -13.91
C HIS A 150 5.47 2.17 -13.11
N ALA A 151 4.24 2.47 -12.71
CA ALA A 151 3.32 1.48 -12.15
C ALA A 151 3.02 0.34 -13.14
N GLY A 152 2.92 0.66 -14.43
CA GLY A 152 2.77 -0.36 -15.49
C GLY A 152 4.03 -1.23 -15.64
N GLU A 153 5.21 -0.63 -15.54
CA GLU A 153 6.48 -1.34 -15.57
C GLU A 153 6.66 -2.23 -14.33
N LEU A 154 6.34 -1.72 -13.13
CA LEU A 154 6.30 -2.50 -11.90
C LEU A 154 5.36 -3.69 -12.03
N GLN A 155 4.16 -3.50 -12.58
CA GLN A 155 3.22 -4.59 -12.78
C GLN A 155 3.77 -5.65 -13.75
N ASN A 156 4.51 -5.23 -14.76
CA ASN A 156 5.20 -6.14 -15.68
C ASN A 156 6.34 -6.91 -14.97
N VAL A 157 7.16 -6.23 -14.16
CA VAL A 157 8.20 -6.86 -13.32
C VAL A 157 7.56 -7.86 -12.36
N THR A 158 6.47 -7.51 -11.67
CA THR A 158 5.74 -8.43 -10.80
C THR A 158 5.23 -9.65 -11.55
N ARG A 159 4.67 -9.49 -12.76
CA ARG A 159 4.24 -10.62 -13.59
C ARG A 159 5.41 -11.50 -14.01
N GLN A 160 6.54 -10.91 -14.38
CA GLN A 160 7.76 -11.65 -14.73
C GLN A 160 8.29 -12.43 -13.53
N LEU A 161 8.42 -11.80 -12.36
CA LEU A 161 8.82 -12.44 -11.12
C LEU A 161 7.85 -13.56 -10.71
N THR A 162 6.54 -13.34 -10.84
CA THR A 162 5.51 -14.36 -10.56
C THR A 162 5.62 -15.55 -11.52
N ALA A 163 5.92 -15.30 -12.79
CA ALA A 163 6.15 -16.35 -13.77
C ALA A 163 7.45 -17.14 -13.55
N MET A 164 8.39 -16.59 -12.76
CA MET A 164 9.62 -17.28 -12.35
C MET A 164 9.43 -18.14 -11.09
N LEU A 165 8.30 -18.01 -10.37
CA LEU A 165 8.00 -18.86 -9.23
C LEU A 165 7.76 -20.30 -9.71
N PRO A 166 8.41 -21.31 -9.10
CA PRO A 166 8.15 -22.70 -9.41
C PRO A 166 6.69 -23.04 -9.11
N LYS A 167 6.05 -23.81 -10.01
CA LYS A 167 4.73 -24.39 -9.81
C LYS A 167 4.83 -25.74 -9.12
#